data_AF-A0A1D1W9T8-F1
#
_entry.id   AF-A0A1D1W9T8-F1
#
_cell.length_a   1.000
_cell.length_b   1.000
_cell.length_c   1.000
_cell.angle_alpha   90.00
_cell.angle_beta   90.00
_cell.angle_gamma   90.00
#
_symmetry.space_group_name_H-M   'P 1'
#
loop_
_entity.id
_entity.type
_entity.pdbx_description
1 polymer ?
#
loop_
_entity_poly.entity_id
_entity_poly.type
_entity_poly.pdbx_seq_one_letter_code
_entity_poly.pdbx_strand_id
1 'polypeptide(L)'
;MSQPFKTKRPRRYTEEALKDALSAVENGMGLREAARVFKVPRNTVSRYVQDTKARRLGKERKLNDFEEGLLVDLLKKFGNTGFSLNKTQLRIFVDEMGIAK
;
A
#
# COMPACT_ATOMS: atom_id res chain seq x y z
N MET A 1 -34.05 -8.86 4.97
CA MET A 1 -33.94 -7.42 5.27
C MET A 1 -32.48 -7.00 5.14
N SER A 2 -32.13 -6.21 4.12
CA SER A 2 -30.77 -5.68 3.94
C SER A 2 -30.56 -4.46 4.85
N GLN A 3 -29.60 -4.52 5.76
CA GLN A 3 -29.24 -3.37 6.61
C GLN A 3 -28.55 -2.29 5.75
N PRO A 4 -28.92 -1.00 5.88
CA PRO A 4 -28.27 0.08 5.14
C PRO A 4 -26.81 0.23 5.58
N PHE A 5 -25.89 0.34 4.61
CA PHE A 5 -24.47 0.56 4.89
C PHE A 5 -24.26 1.89 5.61
N LYS A 6 -23.62 1.87 6.78
CA LYS A 6 -23.31 3.09 7.55
C LYS A 6 -22.38 3.99 6.73
N THR A 7 -22.85 5.17 6.34
CA THR A 7 -22.00 6.20 5.71
C THR A 7 -21.05 6.80 6.76
N LYS A 8 -19.77 6.97 6.41
CA LYS A 8 -18.77 7.56 7.31
C LYS A 8 -19.09 9.04 7.51
N ARG A 9 -19.15 9.49 8.77
CA ARG A 9 -19.32 10.92 9.10
C ARG A 9 -18.15 11.74 8.55
N PRO A 10 -18.40 12.95 8.00
CA PRO A 10 -17.33 13.81 7.51
C PRO A 10 -16.38 14.23 8.65
N ARG A 11 -15.12 14.49 8.30
CA ARG A 11 -14.11 14.97 9.26
C ARG A 11 -14.51 16.35 9.77
N ARG A 12 -14.30 16.61 11.07
CA ARG A 12 -14.61 17.90 11.72
C ARG A 12 -13.45 18.90 11.74
N TYR A 13 -12.34 18.60 11.06
CA TYR A 13 -11.12 19.39 11.08
C TYR A 13 -10.63 19.60 9.64
N THR A 14 -10.01 20.76 9.39
CA THR A 14 -9.41 21.11 8.10
C THR A 14 -8.04 20.46 7.95
N GLU A 15 -7.56 20.35 6.71
CA GLU A 15 -6.23 19.78 6.43
C GLU A 15 -5.10 20.68 6.93
N GLU A 16 -5.31 22.00 6.89
CA GLU A 16 -4.38 23.01 7.43
C GLU A 16 -4.19 22.82 8.93
N ALA A 17 -5.29 22.71 9.70
CA ALA A 17 -5.22 22.49 11.13
C ALA A 17 -4.52 21.15 11.49
N LEU A 18 -4.61 20.14 10.63
CA LEU A 18 -3.87 18.90 10.82
C LEU A 18 -2.36 19.11 10.58
N LYS A 19 -1.97 19.85 9.55
CA LYS A 19 -0.55 20.15 9.26
C LYS A 19 0.07 20.97 10.38
N ASP A 20 -0.62 21.99 10.87
CA ASP A 20 -0.17 22.83 11.98
C ASP A 20 -0.05 22.03 13.29
N ALA A 21 -0.98 21.10 13.52
CA ALA A 21 -0.89 20.19 14.67
C ALA A 21 0.33 19.25 14.58
N LEU A 22 0.68 18.78 13.37
CA LEU A 22 1.83 17.91 13.17
C LEU A 22 3.14 18.68 13.33
N SER A 23 3.26 19.88 12.75
CA SER A 23 4.45 20.71 12.90
C SER A 23 4.67 21.13 14.35
N ALA A 24 3.61 21.44 15.11
CA ALA A 24 3.72 21.72 16.53
C ALA A 24 4.25 20.53 17.34
N VAL A 25 3.81 19.31 17.00
CA VAL A 25 4.30 18.08 17.64
C VAL A 25 5.76 17.80 17.28
N GLU A 26 6.17 18.04 16.02
CA GLU A 26 7.57 17.96 15.59
C GLU A 26 8.46 18.97 16.34
N ASN A 27 7.92 20.16 16.62
CA ASN A 27 8.58 21.21 17.41
C ASN A 27 8.60 20.92 18.93
N GLY A 28 8.12 19.75 19.37
CA GLY A 28 8.20 19.31 20.78
C GLY A 28 6.93 19.50 21.60
N MET A 29 5.82 19.96 21.01
CA MET A 29 4.54 20.06 21.72
C MET A 29 3.94 18.67 22.00
N GLY A 30 3.32 18.49 23.17
CA GLY A 30 2.66 17.23 23.51
C GLY A 30 1.46 16.93 22.60
N LEU A 31 1.26 15.66 22.22
CA LEU A 31 0.15 15.22 21.35
C LEU A 31 -1.24 15.70 21.82
N ARG A 32 -1.47 15.71 23.14
CA ARG A 32 -2.74 16.14 23.74
C ARG A 32 -2.91 17.65 23.64
N GLU A 33 -1.83 18.40 23.76
CA GLU A 33 -1.82 19.86 23.70
C GLU A 33 -2.04 20.33 22.27
N ALA A 34 -1.30 19.77 21.31
CA ALA A 34 -1.49 20.05 19.89
C ALA A 34 -2.92 19.73 19.43
N ALA A 35 -3.46 18.57 19.81
CA ALA A 35 -4.85 18.21 19.51
C ALA A 35 -5.87 19.23 20.06
N ARG A 36 -5.63 19.78 21.25
CA ARG A 36 -6.50 20.78 21.88
C ARG A 36 -6.41 22.13 21.18
N VAL A 37 -5.20 22.60 20.89
CA VAL A 37 -4.95 23.91 20.26
C VAL A 37 -5.54 23.95 18.84
N PHE A 38 -5.26 22.93 18.04
CA PHE A 38 -5.67 22.88 16.63
C PHE A 38 -7.04 22.22 16.40
N LYS A 39 -7.76 21.86 17.48
CA LYS A 39 -9.09 21.23 17.44
C LYS A 39 -9.16 19.96 16.57
N VAL A 40 -8.06 19.21 16.52
CA VAL A 40 -7.95 17.94 15.79
C VAL A 40 -8.05 16.79 16.81
N PRO A 41 -8.78 15.71 16.53
CA PRO A 41 -8.84 14.57 17.44
C PRO A 41 -7.45 14.01 17.75
N ARG A 42 -7.15 13.75 19.03
CA ARG A 42 -5.87 13.17 19.47
C ARG A 42 -5.48 11.92 18.67
N ASN A 43 -6.44 11.01 18.45
CA ASN A 43 -6.18 9.77 17.71
C ASN A 43 -5.79 10.03 16.25
N THR A 44 -6.30 11.12 15.65
CA THR A 44 -5.87 11.54 14.32
C THR A 44 -4.42 11.98 14.36
N VAL A 45 -4.05 12.92 15.25
CA VAL A 45 -2.67 13.41 15.37
C VAL A 45 -1.72 12.23 15.64
N SER A 46 -2.04 11.38 16.61
CA SER A 46 -1.26 10.19 16.95
C SER A 46 -1.12 9.22 15.78
N ARG A 47 -2.19 9.02 14.99
CA ARG A 47 -2.12 8.16 13.81
C ARG A 47 -1.12 8.72 12.81
N TYR A 48 -1.21 10.00 12.46
CA TYR A 48 -0.31 10.60 11.46
C TYR A 48 1.15 10.64 11.92
N VAL A 49 1.42 10.82 13.21
CA VAL A 49 2.77 10.72 13.77
C VAL A 49 3.33 9.29 13.66
N GLN A 50 2.48 8.27 13.85
CA GLN A 50 2.88 6.85 13.81
C GLN A 50 2.85 6.22 12.40
N ASP A 51 1.94 6.67 11.52
CA ASP A 51 1.74 6.20 10.13
C ASP A 51 2.83 6.72 9.18
N THR A 52 3.88 7.37 9.67
CA THR A 52 5.08 7.73 8.87
C THR A 52 5.78 6.51 8.29
N LYS A 53 5.49 5.30 8.78
CA LYS A 53 5.97 4.06 8.18
C LYS A 53 5.14 3.73 6.93
N ALA A 54 5.83 3.51 5.80
CA ALA A 54 5.22 3.01 4.59
C ALA A 54 4.32 1.80 4.92
N ARG A 55 3.03 1.90 4.59
CA ARG A 55 2.12 0.75 4.73
C ARG A 55 2.70 -0.40 3.91
N ARG A 56 2.80 -1.59 4.52
CA ARG A 56 3.17 -2.80 3.77
C ARG A 56 2.16 -2.98 2.63
N LEU A 57 2.58 -2.66 1.42
CA LEU A 57 1.78 -2.76 0.19
C LEU A 57 1.63 -4.24 -0.16
N GLY A 58 0.74 -4.92 0.55
CA GLY A 58 0.44 -6.34 0.31
C GLY A 58 1.65 -7.27 0.44
N LYS A 59 1.51 -8.47 -0.12
CA LYS A 59 2.58 -9.46 -0.21
C LYS A 59 3.55 -9.03 -1.32
N GLU A 60 4.84 -9.17 -1.05
CA GLU A 60 5.88 -8.92 -2.05
C GLU A 60 5.68 -9.80 -3.28
N ARG A 61 6.08 -9.27 -4.44
CA ARG A 61 6.09 -10.00 -5.71
C ARG A 61 7.00 -11.24 -5.59
N LYS A 62 6.57 -12.36 -6.18
CA LYS A 62 7.39 -13.58 -6.24
C LYS A 62 8.61 -13.38 -7.16
N LEU A 63 8.38 -12.75 -8.30
CA LEU A 63 9.40 -12.52 -9.32
C LEU A 63 10.03 -11.14 -9.20
N ASN A 64 11.30 -11.01 -9.55
CA ASN A 64 11.98 -9.72 -9.70
C ASN A 64 11.74 -9.12 -11.11
N ASP A 65 12.00 -7.81 -11.30
CA ASP A 65 11.81 -7.14 -12.60
C ASP A 65 12.50 -7.88 -13.76
N PHE A 66 13.70 -8.39 -13.51
CA PHE A 66 14.46 -9.16 -14.49
C PHE A 66 13.82 -10.51 -14.84
N GLU A 67 13.34 -11.24 -13.83
CA GLU A 67 12.68 -12.53 -14.00
C GLU A 67 11.35 -12.37 -14.76
N GLU A 68 10.61 -11.29 -14.48
CA GLU A 68 9.40 -10.92 -15.23
C GLU A 68 9.74 -10.59 -16.69
N GLY A 69 10.86 -9.89 -16.95
CA GLY A 69 11.35 -9.62 -18.30
C GLY A 69 11.64 -10.90 -19.09
N LEU A 70 12.34 -11.87 -18.48
CA LEU A 70 12.62 -13.17 -19.10
C LEU A 70 11.33 -13.94 -19.41
N LEU A 71 10.35 -13.92 -18.51
CA LEU A 71 9.05 -14.56 -18.73
C LEU A 71 8.32 -13.96 -19.93
N VAL A 72 8.34 -12.62 -20.07
CA VAL A 72 7.71 -11.91 -21.19
C VAL A 72 8.40 -12.25 -22.51
N ASP A 73 9.73 -12.29 -22.53
CA ASP A 73 10.48 -12.63 -23.74
C ASP A 73 10.26 -14.09 -24.15
N LEU A 74 10.17 -14.99 -23.19
CA LEU A 74 9.80 -16.38 -23.40
C LEU A 74 8.39 -16.47 -24.02
N LEU A 75 7.39 -15.80 -23.45
CA LEU A 75 6.04 -15.76 -23.99
C LEU A 75 5.97 -15.23 -25.44
N LYS A 76 6.73 -14.16 -25.74
CA LYS A 76 6.83 -13.63 -27.11
C LYS A 76 7.42 -14.65 -28.09
N LYS A 77 8.49 -15.35 -27.69
CA LYS A 77 9.13 -16.39 -28.51
C LYS A 77 8.17 -17.55 -28.79
N PHE A 78 7.47 -18.05 -27.76
CA PHE A 78 6.52 -19.16 -27.92
C PHE A 78 5.25 -18.77 -28.68
N GLY A 79 4.80 -17.51 -28.56
CA GLY A 79 3.73 -16.98 -29.40
C GLY A 79 4.07 -16.98 -30.89
N ASN A 80 5.32 -16.69 -31.23
CA ASN A 80 5.80 -16.65 -32.62
C ASN A 80 6.06 -18.05 -33.22
N THR A 81 6.28 -19.08 -32.40
CA THR A 81 6.56 -20.45 -32.87
C THR A 81 5.30 -21.30 -33.04
N GLY A 82 4.11 -20.74 -32.83
CA GLY A 82 2.83 -21.45 -32.96
C GLY A 82 2.49 -22.39 -31.80
N PHE A 83 3.37 -22.47 -30.78
CA PHE A 83 3.16 -23.26 -29.57
C PHE A 83 3.05 -22.34 -28.36
N SER A 84 1.85 -21.79 -28.12
CA SER A 84 1.61 -20.98 -26.93
C SER A 84 1.73 -21.81 -25.65
N LEU A 85 2.37 -21.25 -24.63
CA LEU A 85 2.46 -21.86 -23.31
C LEU A 85 1.09 -21.89 -22.61
N ASN A 86 0.74 -23.05 -22.05
CA ASN A 86 -0.49 -23.21 -21.28
C ASN A 86 -0.34 -22.58 -19.88
N LYS A 87 -1.46 -22.14 -19.29
CA LYS A 87 -1.50 -21.52 -17.95
C LYS A 87 -0.86 -22.40 -16.87
N THR A 88 -1.04 -23.71 -16.95
CA THR A 88 -0.43 -24.68 -16.03
C THR A 88 1.09 -24.72 -16.16
N GLN A 89 1.59 -24.78 -17.39
CA GLN A 89 3.03 -24.79 -17.67
C GLN A 89 3.70 -23.47 -17.23
N LEU A 90 3.05 -22.33 -17.46
CA LEU A 90 3.54 -21.03 -16.98
C LEU A 90 3.63 -20.98 -15.46
N ARG A 91 2.64 -21.56 -14.76
CA ARG A 91 2.64 -21.58 -13.29
C ARG A 91 3.76 -22.44 -12.74
N ILE A 92 3.97 -23.63 -13.31
CA ILE A 92 5.09 -24.51 -12.95
C ILE A 92 6.42 -23.79 -13.17
N PHE A 93 6.59 -23.17 -14.33
CA PHE A 93 7.80 -22.43 -14.67
C PHE A 93 8.08 -21.26 -13.71
N VAL A 94 7.05 -20.47 -13.38
CA VAL A 94 7.17 -19.37 -12.40
C VAL A 94 7.49 -19.89 -10.99
N ASP A 95 6.92 -21.01 -10.59
CA ASP A 95 7.23 -21.62 -9.30
C ASP A 95 8.67 -22.18 -9.29
N GLU A 96 9.16 -22.78 -10.37
CA GLU A 96 10.58 -23.21 -10.52
C GLU A 96 11.55 -22.02 -10.50
N MET A 97 11.26 -20.95 -11.24
CA MET A 97 12.08 -19.72 -11.22
C MET A 97 12.10 -19.07 -9.84
N GLY A 98 10.97 -19.09 -9.13
CA GLY A 98 10.84 -18.51 -7.79
C GLY A 98 11.44 -19.36 -6.67
N ILE A 99 11.59 -20.68 -6.86
CA ILE A 99 12.24 -21.61 -5.91
C ILE A 99 13.77 -21.55 -6.04
N ALA A 100 14.32 -21.12 -7.18
CA ALA A 100 15.76 -20.96 -7.39
C ALA A 100 16.39 -19.78 -6.58
N LYS A 101 15.66 -19.20 -5.63
CA LYS A 101 16.11 -18.17 -4.68
C LYS A 101 16.49 -18.77 -3.33
#